data_AF-A0A812FP64-F1
#
_entry.id   AF-A0A812FP64-F1
#
_cell.length_a   1.000
_cell.length_b   1.000
_cell.length_c   1.000
_cell.angle_alpha   90.00
_cell.angle_beta   90.00
_cell.angle_gamma   90.00
#
_symmetry.space_group_name_H-M   'P 1'
#
loop_
_entity.id
_entity.type
_entity.pdbx_description
1 polymer ?
#
loop_
_entity_poly.entity_id
_entity_poly.type
_entity_poly.pdbx_seq_one_letter_code
_entity_poly.pdbx_strand_id
1 'polypeptide(L)'
;MAEYSDPEGMLICDYQYGLKQAVVDGVCRQPKIVLIDNEHLSITSGGNRQHFASILDCLKQSDISYQSVIHNEEAMHYILNSACKKLAQIRELSPNAGGLVVAASIKHAKDIQKRLVEQFNQSASIVTYHHVNPLNEIESFRHSNVQWIVSVGMISEGTDIPRLQVCCHMSSVKTELYFRQVLGRILRVNDSLNQEAWLYTFAEESLIGFAERIEQDIPDTCMFLKQEEGAQNVADEPISLSSTVSDRIQSSYSQPSTLSWENISAVIESNNTNNALLYDELRLGQFKQRVIAAFT
;
A
#
# COMPACT_ATOMS: atom_id res chain seq x y z
N MET A 1 34.30 -14.00 24.92
CA MET A 1 33.31 -13.01 24.46
C MET A 1 32.66 -13.62 23.24
N ALA A 2 31.32 -13.61 23.12
CA ALA A 2 30.66 -14.14 21.94
C ALA A 2 31.03 -13.26 20.73
N GLU A 3 31.67 -13.85 19.72
CA GLU A 3 31.99 -13.20 18.46
C GLU A 3 30.75 -13.29 17.57
N TYR A 4 30.04 -12.16 17.39
CA TYR A 4 28.83 -12.07 16.58
C TYR A 4 29.12 -11.70 15.12
N SER A 5 30.37 -11.81 14.69
CA SER A 5 30.83 -11.42 13.36
C SER A 5 31.92 -12.36 12.87
N ASP A 6 31.84 -12.77 11.61
CA ASP A 6 32.88 -13.56 10.95
C ASP A 6 34.16 -12.72 10.70
N PRO A 7 35.29 -13.33 10.27
CA PRO A 7 36.53 -12.61 9.96
C PRO A 7 36.36 -11.49 8.91
N GLU A 8 35.29 -11.56 8.11
CA GLU A 8 34.91 -10.61 7.08
C GLU A 8 33.95 -9.50 7.58
N GLY A 9 33.55 -9.53 8.85
CA GLY A 9 32.69 -8.52 9.49
C GLY A 9 31.18 -8.74 9.28
N MET A 10 30.77 -9.89 8.75
CA MET A 10 29.36 -10.25 8.55
C MET A 10 28.77 -10.77 9.86
N LEU A 11 27.57 -10.27 10.20
CA LEU A 11 26.82 -10.72 11.37
C LEU A 11 26.52 -12.22 11.29
N ILE A 12 26.96 -12.97 12.31
CA ILE A 12 26.64 -14.39 12.45
C ILE A 12 25.27 -14.50 13.10
N CYS A 13 24.27 -14.98 12.34
CA CYS A 13 22.95 -15.26 12.87
C CYS A 13 22.90 -16.69 13.42
N ASP A 14 22.83 -16.85 14.74
CA ASP A 14 22.82 -18.17 15.39
C ASP A 14 21.56 -19.00 15.08
N TYR A 15 20.44 -18.31 14.85
CA TYR A 15 19.18 -18.95 14.50
C TYR A 15 18.26 -17.97 13.77
N GLN A 16 17.67 -18.43 12.67
CA GLN A 16 16.67 -17.68 11.93
C GLN A 16 15.38 -18.47 11.83
N TYR A 17 14.28 -17.87 12.27
CA TYR A 17 12.93 -18.41 12.11
C TYR A 17 12.21 -17.65 10.98
N GLY A 18 12.25 -18.22 9.78
CA GLY A 18 11.65 -17.64 8.56
C GLY A 18 10.14 -17.82 8.49
N LEU A 19 9.51 -17.11 7.55
CA LEU A 19 8.06 -17.21 7.36
C LEU A 19 7.67 -18.60 6.84
N LYS A 20 8.53 -19.22 6.00
CA LYS A 20 8.32 -20.59 5.52
C LYS A 20 8.21 -21.57 6.68
N GLN A 21 9.12 -21.49 7.65
CA GLN A 21 9.08 -22.36 8.83
C GLN A 21 7.83 -22.10 9.68
N ALA A 22 7.45 -20.84 9.87
CA ALA A 22 6.23 -20.49 10.62
C ALA A 22 4.94 -21.04 9.98
N VAL A 23 4.89 -21.13 8.64
CA VAL A 23 3.77 -21.75 7.91
C VAL A 23 3.79 -23.28 8.07
N VAL A 24 4.97 -23.92 7.97
CA VAL A 24 5.12 -25.37 8.18
C VAL A 24 4.72 -25.78 9.59
N ASP A 25 5.09 -24.99 10.59
CA ASP A 25 4.77 -25.25 12.01
C ASP A 25 3.31 -24.92 12.36
N GLY A 26 2.52 -24.38 11.41
CA GLY A 26 1.11 -24.04 11.61
C GLY A 26 0.87 -22.83 12.52
N VAL A 27 1.91 -22.04 12.79
CA VAL A 27 1.82 -20.82 13.62
C VAL A 27 1.37 -19.62 12.79
N CYS A 28 1.60 -19.65 11.47
CA CYS A 28 1.16 -18.65 10.52
C CYS A 28 0.36 -19.26 9.37
N ARG A 29 -0.60 -18.50 8.84
CA ARG A 29 -1.32 -18.84 7.61
C ARG A 29 -0.40 -18.73 6.41
N GLN A 30 -0.67 -19.53 5.38
CA GLN A 30 0.00 -19.42 4.10
C GLN A 30 -0.47 -18.15 3.35
N PRO A 31 0.43 -17.21 3.01
CA PRO A 31 0.07 -15.99 2.30
C PRO A 31 -0.19 -16.27 0.82
N LYS A 32 -1.26 -15.68 0.30
CA LYS A 32 -1.53 -15.56 -1.14
C LYS A 32 -1.59 -14.09 -1.51
N ILE A 33 -0.71 -13.65 -2.40
CA ILE A 33 -0.60 -12.25 -2.84
C ILE A 33 -1.17 -12.16 -4.26
N VAL A 34 -2.17 -11.30 -4.45
CA VAL A 34 -2.82 -11.04 -5.73
C VAL A 34 -2.35 -9.70 -6.25
N LEU A 35 -1.60 -9.73 -7.34
CA LEU A 35 -1.13 -8.57 -8.08
C LEU A 35 -2.13 -8.25 -9.20
N ILE A 36 -2.82 -7.13 -9.07
CA ILE A 36 -3.80 -6.63 -10.03
C ILE A 36 -3.10 -5.73 -11.04
N ASP A 37 -3.29 -6.04 -12.32
CA ASP A 37 -2.71 -5.29 -13.43
C ASP A 37 -3.80 -4.96 -14.47
N ASN A 38 -3.49 -4.11 -15.44
CA ASN A 38 -4.43 -3.71 -16.50
C ASN A 38 -3.74 -3.69 -17.87
N GLU A 39 -4.32 -4.39 -18.85
CA GLU A 39 -3.70 -4.59 -20.17
C GLU A 39 -3.99 -3.47 -21.17
N HIS A 40 -4.88 -2.53 -20.82
CA HIS A 40 -5.35 -1.46 -21.71
C HIS A 40 -5.48 -0.14 -20.96
N LEU A 41 -4.41 0.27 -20.30
CA LEU A 41 -4.32 1.60 -19.69
C LEU A 41 -4.23 2.65 -20.80
N SER A 42 -5.02 3.71 -20.66
CA SER A 42 -4.85 4.89 -21.52
C SER A 42 -4.76 6.16 -20.70
N ILE A 43 -3.75 6.96 -20.98
CA ILE A 43 -3.52 8.27 -20.37
C ILE A 43 -3.74 9.33 -21.42
N THR A 44 -4.49 10.37 -21.08
CA THR A 44 -4.58 11.57 -21.91
C THR A 44 -3.70 12.64 -21.30
N SER A 45 -2.54 12.94 -21.92
CA SER A 45 -1.64 14.01 -21.48
C SER A 45 -1.41 15.00 -22.61
N GLY A 46 -1.67 16.29 -22.36
CA GLY A 46 -1.49 17.37 -23.33
C GLY A 46 -2.28 17.22 -24.65
N GLY A 47 -3.37 16.45 -24.65
CA GLY A 47 -4.19 16.18 -25.85
C GLY A 47 -3.80 14.94 -26.66
N ASN A 48 -2.70 14.25 -26.30
CA ASN A 48 -2.33 12.95 -26.88
C ASN A 48 -2.72 11.80 -25.95
N ARG A 49 -3.34 10.77 -26.53
CA ARG A 49 -3.71 9.54 -25.82
C ARG A 49 -2.64 8.49 -25.98
N GLN A 50 -1.98 8.12 -24.89
CA GLN A 50 -0.98 7.05 -24.86
C GLN A 50 -1.61 5.77 -24.31
N HIS A 51 -1.21 4.62 -24.86
CA HIS A 51 -1.69 3.30 -24.45
C HIS A 51 -0.56 2.49 -23.83
N PHE A 52 -0.84 1.81 -22.72
CA PHE A 52 0.13 0.98 -21.99
C PHE A 52 -0.41 -0.43 -21.76
N ALA A 53 0.50 -1.41 -21.80
CA ALA A 53 0.20 -2.83 -21.68
C ALA A 53 0.15 -3.33 -20.23
N SER A 54 0.62 -2.53 -19.27
CA SER A 54 0.59 -2.82 -17.83
C SER A 54 0.65 -1.55 -17.00
N ILE A 55 0.25 -1.65 -15.72
CA ILE A 55 0.42 -0.58 -14.72
C ILE A 55 1.91 -0.25 -14.57
N LEU A 56 2.77 -1.27 -14.59
CA LEU A 56 4.22 -1.09 -14.55
C LEU A 56 4.73 -0.23 -15.72
N ASP A 57 4.32 -0.56 -16.95
CA ASP A 57 4.73 0.19 -18.14
C ASP A 57 4.21 1.62 -18.11
N CYS A 58 2.95 1.79 -17.67
CA CYS A 58 2.33 3.09 -17.46
C CYS A 58 3.15 3.94 -16.49
N LEU A 59 3.55 3.41 -15.34
CA LEU A 59 4.31 4.15 -14.34
C LEU A 59 5.75 4.47 -14.78
N LYS A 60 6.35 3.66 -15.67
CA LYS A 60 7.70 3.87 -16.18
C LYS A 60 7.76 4.86 -17.35
N GLN A 61 6.73 4.88 -18.19
CA GLN A 61 6.73 5.60 -19.46
C GLN A 61 5.92 6.91 -19.42
N SER A 62 5.24 7.20 -18.32
CA SER A 62 4.45 8.42 -18.14
C SER A 62 4.76 9.11 -16.80
N ASP A 63 4.31 10.35 -16.64
CA ASP A 63 4.43 11.12 -15.39
C ASP A 63 3.40 10.71 -14.31
N ILE A 64 2.67 9.62 -14.53
CA ILE A 64 1.67 9.16 -13.57
C ILE A 64 2.32 8.54 -12.34
N SER A 65 1.95 9.07 -11.18
CA SER A 65 2.30 8.47 -9.90
C SER A 65 1.41 7.28 -9.57
N TYR A 66 1.95 6.32 -8.80
CA TYR A 66 1.17 5.23 -8.20
C TYR A 66 -0.03 5.74 -7.37
N GLN A 67 0.07 6.94 -6.80
CA GLN A 67 -1.01 7.59 -6.08
C GLN A 67 -2.26 7.74 -6.97
N SER A 68 -2.08 8.07 -8.24
CA SER A 68 -3.18 8.22 -9.20
C SER A 68 -3.89 6.90 -9.48
N VAL A 69 -3.15 5.78 -9.48
CA VAL A 69 -3.73 4.43 -9.67
C VAL A 69 -4.60 4.06 -8.48
N ILE A 70 -4.10 4.23 -7.25
CA ILE A 70 -4.87 3.88 -6.04
C ILE A 70 -6.05 4.83 -5.77
N HIS A 71 -6.08 6.03 -6.36
CA HIS A 71 -7.23 6.97 -6.29
C HIS A 71 -8.17 6.85 -7.49
N ASN A 72 -7.84 6.04 -8.49
CA ASN A 72 -8.71 5.87 -9.65
C ASN A 72 -9.94 5.02 -9.28
N GLU A 73 -11.12 5.47 -9.70
CA GLU A 73 -12.39 4.83 -9.35
C GLU A 73 -12.53 3.40 -9.89
N GLU A 74 -12.12 3.15 -11.13
CA GLU A 74 -12.20 1.83 -11.76
C GLU A 74 -11.24 0.84 -11.09
N ALA A 75 -10.01 1.30 -10.81
CA ALA A 75 -9.00 0.52 -10.10
C ALA A 75 -9.46 0.14 -8.69
N MET A 76 -9.94 1.13 -7.92
CA MET A 76 -10.50 0.91 -6.58
C MET A 76 -11.71 -0.03 -6.61
N HIS A 77 -12.62 0.16 -7.56
CA HIS A 77 -13.78 -0.71 -7.69
C HIS A 77 -13.35 -2.15 -7.97
N TYR A 78 -12.40 -2.37 -8.88
CA TYR A 78 -11.96 -3.71 -9.25
C TYR A 78 -11.28 -4.46 -8.08
N ILE A 79 -10.36 -3.81 -7.37
CA ILE A 79 -9.67 -4.42 -6.23
C ILE A 79 -10.64 -4.72 -5.08
N LEU A 80 -11.52 -3.78 -4.74
CA LEU A 80 -12.52 -3.96 -3.69
C LEU A 80 -13.53 -5.06 -4.06
N ASN A 81 -14.01 -5.11 -5.30
CA ASN A 81 -14.92 -6.17 -5.76
C ASN A 81 -14.29 -7.55 -5.63
N SER A 82 -13.04 -7.69 -6.08
CA SER A 82 -12.29 -8.95 -6.03
C SER A 82 -12.10 -9.42 -4.59
N ALA A 83 -11.70 -8.51 -3.72
CA ALA A 83 -11.49 -8.81 -2.31
C ALA A 83 -12.80 -9.09 -1.56
N CYS A 84 -13.89 -8.37 -1.86
CA CYS A 84 -15.22 -8.63 -1.29
C CYS A 84 -15.75 -10.01 -1.68
N LYS A 85 -15.61 -10.40 -2.96
CA LYS A 85 -15.98 -11.76 -3.42
C LYS A 85 -15.18 -12.82 -2.68
N LYS A 86 -13.87 -12.61 -2.50
CA LYS A 86 -13.03 -13.58 -1.79
C LYS A 86 -13.36 -13.65 -0.30
N LEU A 87 -13.62 -12.52 0.35
CA LEU A 87 -14.06 -12.49 1.74
C LEU A 87 -15.40 -13.21 1.91
N ALA A 88 -16.35 -13.02 0.99
CA ALA A 88 -17.63 -13.73 1.00
C ALA A 88 -17.43 -15.26 0.93
N GLN A 89 -16.57 -15.75 0.04
CA GLN A 89 -16.22 -17.17 -0.05
C GLN A 89 -15.61 -17.72 1.24
N ILE A 90 -14.66 -16.98 1.85
CA ILE A 90 -14.06 -17.41 3.13
C ILE A 90 -15.13 -17.45 4.23
N ARG A 91 -16.06 -16.50 4.24
CA ARG A 91 -17.14 -16.40 5.23
C ARG A 91 -18.19 -17.52 5.13
N GLU A 92 -18.23 -18.28 4.04
CA GLU A 92 -19.05 -19.50 3.95
C GLU A 92 -18.58 -20.56 4.95
N LEU A 93 -17.27 -20.64 5.20
CA LEU A 93 -16.64 -21.58 6.15
C LEU A 93 -16.29 -20.92 7.49
N SER A 94 -15.91 -19.65 7.47
CA SER A 94 -15.50 -18.87 8.64
C SER A 94 -16.32 -17.57 8.74
N PRO A 95 -17.57 -17.61 9.26
CA PRO A 95 -18.50 -16.47 9.22
C PRO A 95 -17.96 -15.17 9.84
N ASN A 96 -17.03 -15.26 10.79
CA ASN A 96 -16.44 -14.12 11.48
C ASN A 96 -15.22 -13.53 10.76
N ALA A 97 -14.79 -14.11 9.64
CA ALA A 97 -13.65 -13.62 8.87
C ALA A 97 -13.82 -12.13 8.50
N GLY A 98 -12.77 -11.36 8.71
CA GLY A 98 -12.72 -9.92 8.47
C GLY A 98 -11.76 -9.56 7.34
N GLY A 99 -12.05 -8.42 6.71
CA GLY A 99 -11.21 -7.78 5.72
C GLY A 99 -10.53 -6.53 6.29
N LEU A 100 -9.28 -6.30 5.91
CA LEU A 100 -8.52 -5.08 6.18
C LEU A 100 -8.35 -4.29 4.88
N VAL A 101 -8.55 -2.98 4.92
CA VAL A 101 -8.07 -2.09 3.86
C VAL A 101 -7.07 -1.10 4.44
N VAL A 102 -5.87 -1.06 3.85
CA VAL A 102 -4.85 -0.07 4.19
C VAL A 102 -4.93 1.04 3.14
N ALA A 103 -5.33 2.24 3.57
CA ALA A 103 -5.54 3.39 2.71
C ALA A 103 -4.39 4.40 2.83
N ALA A 104 -4.09 5.10 1.74
CA ALA A 104 -3.03 6.11 1.68
C ALA A 104 -3.30 7.40 2.50
N SER A 105 -4.54 7.75 2.80
CA SER A 105 -4.89 8.95 3.57
C SER A 105 -6.26 8.83 4.23
N ILE A 106 -6.59 9.73 5.16
CA ILE A 106 -7.92 9.76 5.80
C ILE A 106 -9.02 10.02 4.76
N LYS A 107 -8.78 10.91 3.79
CA LYS A 107 -9.73 11.18 2.71
C LYS A 107 -9.98 9.93 1.88
N HIS A 108 -8.90 9.22 1.51
CA HIS A 108 -8.96 7.97 0.78
C HIS A 108 -9.68 6.87 1.57
N ALA A 109 -9.40 6.74 2.86
CA ALA A 109 -10.07 5.78 3.74
C ALA A 109 -11.59 6.00 3.83
N LYS A 110 -12.03 7.27 3.92
CA LYS A 110 -13.46 7.61 3.90
C LYS A 110 -14.12 7.26 2.56
N ASP A 111 -13.45 7.51 1.44
CA ASP A 111 -13.96 7.15 0.12
C ASP A 111 -14.10 5.63 -0.04
N ILE A 112 -13.08 4.87 0.36
CA ILE A 112 -13.11 3.41 0.39
C ILE A 112 -14.26 2.89 1.25
N GLN A 113 -14.41 3.42 2.47
CA GLN A 113 -15.49 3.02 3.38
C GLN A 113 -16.86 3.26 2.73
N LYS A 114 -17.05 4.44 2.14
CA LYS A 114 -18.28 4.79 1.43
C LYS A 114 -18.59 3.79 0.31
N ARG A 115 -17.59 3.44 -0.50
CA ARG A 115 -17.74 2.46 -1.59
C ARG A 115 -18.08 1.06 -1.07
N LEU A 116 -17.41 0.60 0.00
CA LEU A 116 -17.71 -0.68 0.63
C LEU A 116 -19.18 -0.77 1.07
N VAL A 117 -19.70 0.28 1.70
CA VAL A 117 -21.09 0.33 2.18
C VAL A 117 -22.08 0.50 1.03
N GLU A 118 -21.89 1.49 0.16
CA GLU A 118 -22.88 1.88 -0.85
C GLU A 118 -22.86 1.01 -2.10
N GLN A 119 -21.68 0.57 -2.57
CA GLN A 119 -21.54 -0.16 -3.83
C GLN A 119 -21.45 -1.67 -3.62
N PHE A 120 -20.82 -2.12 -2.54
CA PHE A 120 -20.59 -3.55 -2.26
C PHE A 120 -21.48 -4.11 -1.15
N ASN A 121 -22.32 -3.27 -0.54
CA ASN A 121 -23.23 -3.65 0.54
C ASN A 121 -22.50 -4.38 1.69
N GLN A 122 -21.30 -3.91 2.04
CA GLN A 122 -20.47 -4.46 3.10
C GLN A 122 -20.50 -3.55 4.33
N SER A 123 -20.52 -4.15 5.51
CA SER A 123 -20.29 -3.41 6.76
C SER A 123 -18.81 -3.03 6.91
N ALA A 124 -18.54 -1.74 7.16
CA ALA A 124 -17.17 -1.23 7.24
C ALA A 124 -16.98 -0.20 8.37
N SER A 125 -16.01 -0.43 9.24
CA SER A 125 -15.53 0.56 10.22
C SER A 125 -14.27 1.27 9.70
N ILE A 126 -14.00 2.47 10.21
CA ILE A 126 -12.81 3.25 9.85
C ILE A 126 -12.01 3.55 11.11
N VAL A 127 -10.71 3.30 11.08
CA VAL A 127 -9.79 3.62 12.18
C VAL A 127 -8.67 4.50 11.65
N THR A 128 -8.53 5.66 12.29
CA THR A 128 -7.51 6.65 11.93
C THR A 128 -6.90 7.21 13.21
N TYR A 129 -5.69 7.78 13.09
CA TYR A 129 -5.00 8.44 14.19
C TYR A 129 -5.73 9.70 14.71
N HIS A 130 -6.73 10.23 13.99
CA HIS A 130 -7.58 11.33 14.45
C HIS A 130 -8.71 10.91 15.41
N HIS A 131 -8.96 9.61 15.57
CA HIS A 131 -9.98 9.16 16.52
C HIS A 131 -9.52 9.39 17.95
N VAL A 132 -10.46 9.79 18.82
CA VAL A 132 -10.19 10.02 20.24
C VAL A 132 -9.75 8.73 20.95
N ASN A 133 -10.25 7.56 20.51
CA ASN A 133 -9.81 6.27 21.02
C ASN A 133 -9.79 5.18 19.92
N PRO A 134 -8.70 5.10 19.12
CA PRO A 134 -8.60 4.14 18.01
C PRO A 134 -8.49 2.69 18.48
N LEU A 135 -7.97 2.45 19.71
CA LEU A 135 -7.85 1.11 20.28
C LEU A 135 -9.22 0.52 20.61
N ASN A 136 -10.15 1.33 21.12
CA ASN A 136 -11.52 0.89 21.38
C ASN A 136 -12.25 0.50 20.09
N GLU A 137 -12.04 1.23 18.99
CA GLU A 137 -12.64 0.89 17.69
C GLU A 137 -12.08 -0.42 17.12
N ILE A 138 -10.77 -0.61 17.26
CA ILE A 138 -10.10 -1.87 16.92
C ILE A 138 -10.67 -3.03 17.75
N GLU A 139 -10.86 -2.81 19.05
CA GLU A 139 -11.34 -3.84 19.97
C GLU A 139 -12.82 -4.18 19.75
N SER A 140 -13.63 -3.16 19.48
CA SER A 140 -15.01 -3.30 19.02
C SER A 140 -15.05 -4.10 17.72
N PHE A 141 -14.22 -3.75 16.75
CA PHE A 141 -14.11 -4.49 15.50
C PHE A 141 -13.70 -5.94 15.75
N ARG A 142 -12.69 -6.20 16.59
CA ARG A 142 -12.21 -7.55 16.92
C ARG A 142 -13.34 -8.51 17.34
N HIS A 143 -14.30 -8.01 18.10
CA HIS A 143 -15.43 -8.78 18.64
C HIS A 143 -16.74 -8.63 17.86
N SER A 144 -16.73 -7.86 16.77
CA SER A 144 -17.91 -7.61 15.94
C SER A 144 -18.00 -8.56 14.74
N ASN A 145 -19.18 -8.58 14.10
CA ASN A 145 -19.39 -9.22 12.81
C ASN A 145 -19.18 -8.27 11.61
N VAL A 146 -18.70 -7.05 11.85
CA VAL A 146 -18.42 -6.05 10.80
C VAL A 146 -17.38 -6.63 9.85
N GLN A 147 -17.67 -6.59 8.55
CA GLN A 147 -16.88 -7.29 7.53
C GLN A 147 -15.53 -6.65 7.29
N TRP A 148 -15.46 -5.32 7.25
CA TRP A 148 -14.26 -4.59 6.88
C TRP A 148 -13.83 -3.57 7.93
N ILE A 149 -12.52 -3.41 8.08
CA ILE A 149 -11.91 -2.29 8.79
C ILE A 149 -10.98 -1.56 7.81
N VAL A 150 -11.18 -0.25 7.67
CA VAL A 150 -10.37 0.62 6.83
C VAL A 150 -9.43 1.43 7.73
N SER A 151 -8.14 1.36 7.48
CA SER A 151 -7.11 1.99 8.32
C SER A 151 -6.13 2.83 7.51
N VAL A 152 -5.63 3.89 8.15
CA VAL A 152 -4.51 4.71 7.67
C VAL A 152 -3.38 4.60 8.68
N GLY A 153 -2.37 3.76 8.40
CA GLY A 153 -1.17 3.59 9.23
C GLY A 153 -1.34 2.94 10.61
N MET A 154 -2.51 3.03 11.25
CA MET A 154 -2.71 2.59 12.65
C MET A 154 -2.70 1.07 12.83
N ILE A 155 -3.29 0.31 11.89
CA ILE A 155 -3.35 -1.17 11.97
C ILE A 155 -2.06 -1.83 11.41
N SER A 156 -1.15 -1.05 10.82
CA SER A 156 0.17 -1.56 10.41
C SER A 156 1.10 -1.87 11.59
N GLU A 157 0.87 -1.28 12.77
CA GLU A 157 1.73 -1.44 13.95
C GLU A 157 0.94 -1.87 15.20
N GLY A 158 1.54 -2.74 16.03
CA GLY A 158 1.07 -3.00 17.40
C GLY A 158 -0.31 -3.65 17.63
N THR A 159 -1.06 -4.00 16.58
CA THR A 159 -2.44 -4.49 16.72
C THR A 159 -2.60 -5.95 16.26
N ASP A 160 -3.28 -6.77 17.07
CA ASP A 160 -3.58 -8.17 16.76
C ASP A 160 -5.08 -8.40 16.57
N ILE A 161 -5.49 -8.74 15.34
CA ILE A 161 -6.89 -9.06 14.99
C ILE A 161 -6.91 -10.37 14.19
N PRO A 162 -6.89 -11.54 14.87
CA PRO A 162 -6.71 -12.84 14.21
C PRO A 162 -7.79 -13.23 13.19
N ARG A 163 -8.98 -12.60 13.27
CA ARG A 163 -10.07 -12.79 12.31
C ARG A 163 -9.81 -12.17 10.93
N LEU A 164 -8.79 -11.33 10.76
CA LEU A 164 -8.46 -10.74 9.46
C LEU A 164 -7.86 -11.78 8.52
N GLN A 165 -8.46 -11.99 7.36
CA GLN A 165 -8.03 -12.98 6.36
C GLN A 165 -7.84 -12.40 4.96
N VAL A 166 -8.52 -11.30 4.64
CA VAL A 166 -8.39 -10.61 3.35
C VAL A 166 -7.86 -9.21 3.59
N CYS A 167 -6.87 -8.77 2.83
CA CYS A 167 -6.31 -7.43 2.90
C CYS A 167 -6.30 -6.77 1.52
N CYS A 168 -6.72 -5.51 1.43
CA CYS A 168 -6.46 -4.65 0.28
C CYS A 168 -5.37 -3.64 0.65
N HIS A 169 -4.22 -3.71 -0.02
CA HIS A 169 -3.13 -2.78 0.16
C HIS A 169 -3.24 -1.64 -0.88
N MET A 170 -3.77 -0.49 -0.45
CA MET A 170 -3.91 0.72 -1.25
C MET A 170 -3.23 1.91 -0.53
N SER A 171 -2.02 1.66 -0.03
CA SER A 171 -1.16 2.64 0.65
C SER A 171 -0.17 3.28 -0.32
N SER A 172 0.24 4.52 -0.05
CA SER A 172 1.33 5.20 -0.75
C SER A 172 2.72 4.77 -0.27
N VAL A 173 2.81 4.08 0.88
CA VAL A 173 4.07 3.59 1.45
C VAL A 173 4.52 2.35 0.69
N LYS A 174 5.73 2.41 0.13
CA LYS A 174 6.32 1.37 -0.73
C LYS A 174 7.62 0.79 -0.17
N THR A 175 7.74 0.66 1.14
CA THR A 175 8.89 -0.03 1.74
C THR A 175 8.57 -1.50 1.95
N GLU A 176 9.55 -2.37 1.76
CA GLU A 176 9.36 -3.81 1.96
C GLU A 176 8.92 -4.13 3.39
N LEU A 177 9.58 -3.52 4.38
CA LEU A 177 9.23 -3.69 5.79
C LEU A 177 7.75 -3.40 6.05
N TYR A 178 7.23 -2.30 5.50
CA TYR A 178 5.82 -1.94 5.66
C TYR A 178 4.90 -2.97 4.99
N PHE A 179 5.24 -3.41 3.78
CA PHE A 179 4.47 -4.43 3.07
C PHE A 179 4.41 -5.75 3.86
N ARG A 180 5.54 -6.20 4.43
CA ARG A 180 5.63 -7.40 5.29
C ARG A 180 4.83 -7.23 6.58
N GLN A 181 4.88 -6.05 7.21
CA GLN A 181 4.09 -5.75 8.41
C GLN A 181 2.58 -5.85 8.13
N VAL A 182 2.12 -5.28 7.02
CA VAL A 182 0.71 -5.36 6.60
C VAL A 182 0.32 -6.81 6.29
N LEU A 183 1.15 -7.53 5.54
CA LEU A 183 0.91 -8.95 5.24
C LEU A 183 0.80 -9.75 6.54
N GLY A 184 1.70 -9.55 7.50
CA GLY A 184 1.70 -10.25 8.79
C GLY A 184 0.41 -10.09 9.60
N ARG A 185 -0.40 -9.04 9.35
CA ARG A 185 -1.70 -8.85 10.03
C ARG A 185 -2.73 -9.90 9.64
N ILE A 186 -2.67 -10.41 8.41
CA ILE A 186 -3.62 -11.44 7.93
C ILE A 186 -3.10 -12.87 8.10
N LEU A 187 -1.83 -13.05 8.50
CA LEU A 187 -1.22 -14.38 8.67
C LEU A 187 -1.43 -15.00 10.06
N ARG A 188 -2.14 -14.31 10.95
CA ARG A 188 -2.44 -14.82 12.29
C ARG A 188 -3.40 -16.00 12.23
N VAL A 189 -3.03 -17.13 12.80
CA VAL A 189 -3.92 -18.29 12.92
C VAL A 189 -4.96 -18.04 14.03
N ASN A 190 -6.17 -18.57 13.86
CA ASN A 190 -7.25 -18.56 14.85
C ASN A 190 -7.95 -19.93 14.86
N ASP A 191 -8.98 -20.11 15.69
CA ASP A 191 -9.70 -21.40 15.79
C ASP A 191 -10.64 -21.71 14.61
N SER A 192 -10.60 -20.91 13.53
CA SER A 192 -11.50 -21.08 12.40
C SER A 192 -11.07 -22.22 11.47
N LEU A 193 -12.01 -22.82 10.75
CA LEU A 193 -11.73 -23.95 9.85
C LEU A 193 -10.90 -23.51 8.63
N ASN A 194 -11.20 -22.34 8.06
CA ASN A 194 -10.46 -21.79 6.93
C ASN A 194 -9.30 -20.91 7.45
N GLN A 195 -8.07 -21.28 7.10
CA GLN A 195 -6.85 -20.54 7.44
C GLN A 195 -6.20 -19.88 6.21
N GLU A 196 -6.98 -19.55 5.19
CA GLU A 196 -6.46 -18.81 4.05
C GLU A 196 -6.18 -17.34 4.41
N ALA A 197 -5.12 -16.79 3.81
CA ALA A 197 -4.79 -15.37 3.91
C ALA A 197 -4.54 -14.80 2.51
N TRP A 198 -5.24 -13.74 2.15
CA TRP A 198 -5.21 -13.13 0.82
C TRP A 198 -4.89 -11.64 0.91
N LEU A 199 -3.81 -11.20 0.24
CA LEU A 199 -3.46 -9.78 0.10
C LEU A 199 -3.64 -9.38 -1.35
N TYR A 200 -4.48 -8.38 -1.60
CA TYR A 200 -4.69 -7.77 -2.91
C TYR A 200 -3.92 -6.45 -2.99
N THR A 201 -3.17 -6.25 -4.07
CA THR A 201 -2.45 -5.01 -4.36
C THR A 201 -2.32 -4.81 -5.86
N PHE A 202 -1.97 -3.60 -6.30
CA PHE A 202 -1.67 -3.35 -7.71
C PHE A 202 -0.25 -3.81 -8.08
N ALA A 203 -0.08 -4.21 -9.35
CA ALA A 203 1.16 -4.67 -9.94
C ALA A 203 2.10 -3.49 -10.25
N GLU A 204 2.66 -2.91 -9.20
CA GLU A 204 3.72 -1.90 -9.26
C GLU A 204 5.09 -2.53 -9.00
N GLU A 205 6.16 -1.97 -9.58
CA GLU A 205 7.51 -2.55 -9.58
C GLU A 205 8.01 -3.03 -8.22
N SER A 206 7.90 -2.18 -7.21
CA SER A 206 8.40 -2.48 -5.86
C SER A 206 7.56 -3.59 -5.22
N LEU A 207 6.22 -3.50 -5.37
CA LEU A 207 5.28 -4.46 -4.78
C LEU A 207 5.38 -5.86 -5.42
N ILE A 208 5.65 -5.93 -6.72
CA ILE A 208 5.97 -7.19 -7.41
C ILE A 208 7.24 -7.79 -6.79
N GLY A 209 8.31 -6.99 -6.67
CA GLY A 209 9.57 -7.43 -6.09
C GLY A 209 9.43 -7.91 -4.64
N PHE A 210 8.62 -7.24 -3.82
CA PHE A 210 8.35 -7.67 -2.45
C PHE A 210 7.59 -9.01 -2.42
N ALA A 211 6.59 -9.18 -3.29
CA ALA A 211 5.82 -10.42 -3.35
C ALA A 211 6.69 -11.62 -3.76
N GLU A 212 7.58 -11.45 -4.74
CA GLU A 212 8.52 -12.48 -5.20
C GLU A 212 9.57 -12.81 -4.12
N ARG A 213 10.08 -11.82 -3.38
CA ARG A 213 11.01 -12.08 -2.24
C ARG A 213 10.35 -12.80 -1.08
N ILE A 214 9.08 -12.52 -0.81
CA ILE A 214 8.31 -13.25 0.22
C ILE A 214 8.14 -14.71 -0.17
N GLU A 215 7.88 -15.01 -1.44
CA GLU A 215 7.84 -16.39 -1.95
C GLU A 215 9.18 -17.12 -1.76
N GLN A 216 10.29 -16.40 -1.88
CA GLN A 216 11.65 -16.95 -1.71
C GLN A 216 12.13 -17.04 -0.25
N ASP A 217 11.33 -16.59 0.73
CA ASP A 217 11.65 -16.50 2.17
C ASP A 217 13.01 -15.83 2.50
N ILE A 218 13.42 -14.82 1.73
CA ILE A 218 14.72 -14.18 1.93
C ILE A 218 14.63 -13.14 3.07
N PRO A 219 15.42 -13.27 4.17
CA PRO A 219 15.57 -12.22 5.18
C PRO A 219 16.48 -11.09 4.68
N ASP A 220 16.10 -9.84 4.95
CA ASP A 220 16.86 -8.64 4.57
C ASP A 220 18.26 -8.56 5.21
N THR A 221 18.54 -9.34 6.25
CA THR A 221 19.85 -9.39 6.91
C THR A 221 20.96 -9.91 5.99
N CYS A 222 20.62 -10.55 4.86
CA CYS A 222 21.59 -11.04 3.86
C CYS A 222 21.78 -10.13 2.64
N MET A 223 21.21 -8.93 2.59
CA MET A 223 21.38 -8.00 1.45
C MET A 223 22.10 -6.70 1.85
N PHE A 224 23.31 -6.82 2.38
CA PHE A 224 24.28 -5.73 2.37
C PHE A 224 25.52 -6.17 1.59
N LEU A 225 25.45 -6.06 0.26
CA LEU A 225 26.62 -5.86 -0.57
C LEU A 225 26.34 -4.66 -1.46
N LYS A 226 26.63 -3.47 -0.95
CA LYS A 226 26.89 -2.31 -1.80
C LYS A 226 28.39 -2.08 -1.76
N GLN A 227 29.10 -2.82 -2.60
CA GLN A 227 30.47 -2.50 -2.97
C GLN A 227 30.39 -1.33 -3.96
N GLU A 228 30.63 -0.12 -3.45
CA GLU A 228 30.93 1.02 -4.30
C GLU A 228 32.40 0.86 -4.74
N GLU A 229 32.59 0.46 -6.00
CA GLU A 229 33.89 0.50 -6.66
C GLU A 229 33.90 1.53 -7.79
N GLY A 230 34.83 2.48 -7.64
CA GLY A 230 35.32 3.40 -8.67
C GLY A 230 35.14 4.88 -8.27
N ALA A 231 36.15 5.72 -8.11
CA ALA A 231 37.58 5.57 -8.34
C ALA A 231 38.35 6.77 -7.71
N GLN A 232 39.57 6.48 -7.25
CA GLN A 232 40.78 7.33 -7.23
C GLN A 232 40.91 8.55 -6.28
N ASN A 233 41.73 8.31 -5.24
CA ASN A 233 42.95 9.06 -4.80
C ASN A 233 43.04 10.56 -5.08
N VAL A 234 43.31 11.38 -4.03
CA VAL A 234 44.57 12.15 -3.83
C VAL A 234 44.62 12.77 -2.40
N ALA A 235 45.70 12.45 -1.68
CA ALA A 235 46.52 13.18 -0.69
C ALA A 235 45.96 13.92 0.56
N ASP A 236 46.63 13.58 1.67
CA ASP A 236 46.93 14.25 2.95
C ASP A 236 46.62 15.77 3.12
N GLU A 237 45.88 16.13 4.18
CA GLU A 237 46.39 16.68 5.46
C GLU A 237 45.23 17.13 6.41
N PRO A 238 45.46 17.26 7.74
CA PRO A 238 44.40 17.35 8.74
C PRO A 238 44.10 18.79 9.18
N ILE A 239 42.82 19.22 9.17
CA ILE A 239 42.40 20.50 9.77
C ILE A 239 41.04 20.40 10.49
N SER A 240 41.13 20.37 11.82
CA SER A 240 40.37 21.13 12.83
C SER A 240 38.94 21.61 12.54
N LEU A 241 37.97 21.14 13.36
CA LEU A 241 36.65 21.78 13.51
C LEU A 241 36.74 23.01 14.43
N SER A 242 36.31 24.18 13.93
CA SER A 242 35.86 25.30 14.78
C SER A 242 34.76 26.13 14.11
N SER A 243 33.58 26.12 14.73
CA SER A 243 32.69 27.25 15.08
C SER A 243 32.27 28.35 14.06
N THR A 244 30.94 28.56 14.05
CA THR A 244 30.17 29.83 14.13
C THR A 244 29.78 30.68 12.89
N VAL A 245 28.45 30.91 12.82
CA VAL A 245 27.68 32.18 12.60
C VAL A 245 27.23 32.57 11.17
N SER A 246 25.88 32.68 11.06
CA SER A 246 24.98 33.65 10.34
C SER A 246 25.32 34.13 8.91
N ASP A 247 24.41 34.53 8.00
CA ASP A 247 23.15 35.27 8.12
C ASP A 247 22.50 35.41 6.70
N ARG A 248 21.16 35.58 6.63
CA ARG A 248 20.32 36.22 5.56
C ARG A 248 20.19 35.51 4.18
N ILE A 249 19.04 35.49 3.48
CA ILE A 249 18.13 36.59 3.05
C ILE A 249 16.70 36.04 2.74
N GLN A 250 15.68 36.81 3.17
CA GLN A 250 14.34 37.17 2.60
C GLN A 250 13.83 36.47 1.32
N SER A 251 12.54 36.40 0.95
CA SER A 251 11.20 36.63 1.51
C SER A 251 10.22 36.33 0.34
N SER A 252 9.02 35.83 0.60
CA SER A 252 7.79 36.36 -0.02
C SER A 252 6.57 35.56 0.46
N TYR A 253 5.66 36.30 1.10
CA TYR A 253 4.33 35.88 1.46
C TYR A 253 3.40 36.03 0.26
N SER A 254 2.45 35.11 0.08
CA SER A 254 1.03 35.45 -0.15
C SER A 254 0.15 34.19 -0.09
N GLN A 255 -0.59 34.08 1.01
CA GLN A 255 -1.88 33.39 1.11
C GLN A 255 -2.98 34.45 0.90
N PRO A 256 -4.28 34.13 0.98
CA PRO A 256 -5.07 33.24 0.12
C PRO A 256 -6.38 33.92 -0.30
N SER A 257 -7.06 33.48 -1.36
CA SER A 257 -8.49 33.78 -1.55
C SER A 257 -9.10 32.90 -2.65
N THR A 258 -9.85 31.86 -2.24
CA THR A 258 -11.33 31.77 -2.26
C THR A 258 -11.92 31.63 -3.66
N LEU A 259 -12.28 30.39 -4.01
CA LEU A 259 -13.12 30.03 -5.15
C LEU A 259 -14.56 29.80 -4.67
N SER A 260 -15.47 30.65 -5.13
CA SER A 260 -16.90 30.42 -5.07
C SER A 260 -17.33 29.46 -6.18
N TRP A 261 -18.03 28.40 -5.80
CA TRP A 261 -18.71 27.52 -6.75
C TRP A 261 -20.10 28.08 -7.03
N GLU A 262 -20.37 28.42 -8.29
CA GLU A 262 -21.75 28.48 -8.77
C GLU A 262 -21.97 27.48 -9.89
N ASN A 263 -22.88 26.55 -9.58
CA ASN A 263 -23.68 25.80 -10.52
C ASN A 263 -24.37 26.75 -11.49
N ILE A 264 -24.20 26.56 -12.80
CA ILE A 264 -25.24 26.92 -13.76
C ILE A 264 -25.35 25.80 -14.79
N SER A 265 -26.26 24.87 -14.52
CA SER A 265 -27.08 24.34 -15.60
C SER A 265 -28.00 25.48 -16.04
N ALA A 266 -27.77 25.94 -17.27
CA ALA A 266 -28.63 26.80 -18.06
C ALA A 266 -28.94 28.20 -17.50
N VAL A 267 -28.42 29.20 -18.20
CA VAL A 267 -29.34 30.18 -18.78
C VAL A 267 -28.97 30.19 -20.26
N ILE A 268 -29.93 30.04 -21.18
CA ILE A 268 -30.24 31.17 -22.06
C ILE A 268 -29.21 32.31 -21.84
N GLU A 269 -28.29 32.47 -22.79
CA GLU A 269 -27.42 33.63 -22.95
C GLU A 269 -26.28 33.93 -21.94
N SER A 270 -25.17 34.38 -22.54
CA SER A 270 -24.14 35.31 -22.03
C SER A 270 -22.82 34.73 -21.49
N ASN A 271 -21.77 34.89 -22.30
CA ASN A 271 -20.37 35.24 -22.00
C ASN A 271 -19.71 34.68 -20.71
N ASN A 272 -18.69 33.81 -20.84
CA ASN A 272 -17.28 34.20 -20.76
C ASN A 272 -16.32 33.00 -20.83
N THR A 273 -15.09 33.34 -21.18
CA THR A 273 -13.90 32.54 -21.54
C THR A 273 -13.21 31.77 -20.40
N ASN A 274 -12.68 30.59 -20.77
CA ASN A 274 -11.37 29.98 -20.44
C ASN A 274 -10.98 29.68 -18.98
N ASN A 275 -10.82 28.39 -18.64
CA ASN A 275 -9.53 27.67 -18.60
C ASN A 275 -9.68 26.35 -17.82
N ALA A 276 -9.70 25.23 -18.53
CA ALA A 276 -9.56 23.90 -17.95
C ALA A 276 -8.08 23.67 -17.57
N LEU A 277 -7.84 23.42 -16.28
CA LEU A 277 -6.56 22.88 -15.84
C LEU A 277 -6.46 21.43 -16.34
N LEU A 278 -5.43 21.17 -17.16
CA LEU A 278 -5.04 19.85 -17.64
C LEU A 278 -4.67 18.96 -16.45
N TYR A 279 -5.60 18.13 -16.00
CA TYR A 279 -5.28 16.91 -15.28
C TYR A 279 -5.27 15.77 -16.29
N ASP A 280 -4.22 14.94 -16.25
CA ASP A 280 -4.15 13.76 -17.11
C ASP A 280 -5.25 12.78 -16.72
N GLU A 281 -6.17 12.51 -17.66
CA GLU A 281 -7.27 11.57 -17.45
C GLU A 281 -6.75 10.14 -17.66
N LEU A 282 -6.65 9.37 -16.57
CA LEU A 282 -6.31 7.95 -16.59
C LEU A 282 -7.58 7.11 -16.74
N ARG A 283 -7.67 6.34 -17.83
CA ARG A 283 -8.72 5.32 -18.02
C ARG A 283 -8.12 3.93 -17.99
N LEU A 284 -8.74 3.03 -17.24
CA LEU A 284 -8.31 1.65 -17.09
C LEU A 284 -9.20 0.74 -17.95
N GLY A 285 -8.58 -0.14 -18.74
CA GLY A 285 -9.29 -1.12 -19.54
C GLY A 285 -9.51 -2.44 -18.80
N GLN A 286 -9.22 -3.58 -19.43
CA GLN A 286 -9.43 -4.90 -18.82
C GLN A 286 -8.36 -5.21 -17.76
N PHE A 287 -8.82 -5.54 -16.55
CA PHE A 287 -7.95 -5.92 -15.45
C PHE A 287 -7.63 -7.43 -15.45
N LYS A 288 -6.38 -7.76 -15.18
CA LYS A 288 -5.88 -9.13 -14.95
C LYS A 288 -5.34 -9.28 -13.54
N GLN A 289 -5.25 -10.51 -13.05
CA GLN A 289 -4.71 -10.83 -11.74
C GLN A 289 -3.62 -11.89 -11.85
N ARG A 290 -2.46 -11.65 -11.27
CA ARG A 290 -1.42 -12.67 -11.03
C ARG A 290 -1.46 -13.04 -9.56
N VAL A 291 -1.59 -14.33 -9.25
CA VAL A 291 -1.58 -14.82 -7.86
C VAL A 291 -0.22 -15.45 -7.59
N ILE A 292 0.45 -14.98 -6.54
CA ILE A 292 1.67 -15.57 -5.99
C ILE A 292 1.28 -16.28 -4.69
N ALA A 293 1.40 -17.60 -4.66
CA ALA A 293 1.15 -18.42 -3.48
C ALA A 293 2.50 -18.85 -2.90
N ALA A 294 2.89 -18.27 -1.76
CA ALA A 294 4.18 -18.58 -1.17
C ALA A 294 4.19 -19.97 -0.53
N PHE A 295 5.31 -20.69 -0.65
CA PHE A 295 5.59 -21.95 0.05
C PHE A 295 4.62 -23.10 -0.28
N THR A 296 4.22 -23.20 -1.55
CA THR A 296 3.41 -24.32 -2.05
C THR A 296 4.19 -25.62 -2.17
#